data_AF-A0A383DJ19-F1
#
_entry.id   AF-A0A383DJ19-F1
#
_cell.length_a   1.000
_cell.length_b   1.000
_cell.length_c   1.000
_cell.angle_alpha   90.00
_cell.angle_beta   90.00
_cell.angle_gamma   90.00
#
_symmetry.space_group_name_H-M   'P 1'
#
loop_
_entity.id
_entity.type
_entity.pdbx_description
1 polymer ?
#
loop_
_entity_poly.entity_id
_entity_poly.type
_entity_poly.pdbx_seq_one_letter_code
_entity_poly.pdbx_strand_id
1 'polypeptide(L)'
;MISTEQIRIKTIMAQKRKIPPKWATRQRELISLMNRTATLFADRYTRSDGTLKWRESWIGMDGTDNGYEIFLPYPLFYLLGGGDHVHQLAQKEWDALTWQFTSYGTVDREFVSYFDWFHHSESYTYLFYLGLADPYHYINRKRALNFAAMYIGEDPLAPNWDAEQKMIRSPINGSKGPATELTAEDWTNHRPVLAEYLVP
;
A
#
# COMPACT_ATOMS: atom_id res chain seq x y z
N MET A 1 -4.82 -38.75 -0.51
CA MET A 1 -6.27 -38.70 -0.80
C MET A 1 -6.82 -37.47 -0.09
N ILE A 2 -6.98 -36.35 -0.81
CA ILE A 2 -7.55 -35.13 -0.24
C ILE A 2 -9.07 -35.33 -0.29
N SER A 3 -9.70 -35.36 0.88
CA SER A 3 -11.16 -35.37 1.03
C SER A 3 -11.72 -34.16 0.31
N THR A 4 -12.43 -34.36 -0.80
CA THR A 4 -13.28 -33.35 -1.42
C THR A 4 -14.47 -33.09 -0.50
N GLU A 5 -14.25 -32.30 0.54
CA GLU A 5 -15.34 -31.68 1.27
C GLU A 5 -16.13 -30.85 0.25
N GLN A 6 -17.38 -31.25 0.03
CA GLN A 6 -18.30 -30.58 -0.87
C GLN A 6 -18.49 -29.15 -0.36
N ILE A 7 -17.86 -28.17 -1.02
CA ILE A 7 -18.06 -26.75 -0.72
C ILE A 7 -19.55 -26.46 -0.91
N ARG A 8 -20.30 -26.38 0.19
CA ARG A 8 -21.71 -25.98 0.18
C ARG A 8 -21.79 -24.48 -0.09
N ILE A 9 -21.89 -24.12 -1.37
CA ILE A 9 -22.17 -22.74 -1.76
C ILE A 9 -23.57 -22.38 -1.27
N LYS A 10 -23.68 -21.42 -0.34
CA LYS A 10 -24.97 -20.90 0.09
C LYS A 10 -25.64 -20.20 -1.09
N THR A 11 -26.84 -20.66 -1.44
CA THR A 11 -27.65 -20.02 -2.48
C THR A 11 -28.50 -18.92 -1.85
N ILE A 12 -28.35 -17.69 -2.33
CA ILE A 12 -29.22 -16.56 -1.98
C ILE A 12 -30.23 -16.39 -3.10
N MET A 13 -31.52 -16.57 -2.81
CA MET A 13 -32.60 -16.36 -3.79
C MET A 13 -33.43 -15.13 -3.45
N ALA A 14 -33.56 -14.21 -4.40
CA ALA A 14 -34.47 -13.08 -4.28
C ALA A 14 -35.91 -13.55 -4.50
N GLN A 15 -36.77 -13.38 -3.49
CA GLN A 15 -38.17 -13.82 -3.57
C GLN A 15 -39.12 -12.74 -4.12
N LYS A 16 -38.75 -11.46 -4.00
CA LYS A 16 -39.58 -10.31 -4.39
C LYS A 16 -38.73 -9.16 -4.90
N ARG A 17 -39.23 -8.43 -5.90
CA ARG A 17 -38.65 -7.15 -6.32
C ARG A 17 -39.09 -6.04 -5.38
N LYS A 18 -38.17 -5.17 -4.99
CA LYS A 18 -38.46 -3.95 -4.21
C LYS A 18 -37.82 -2.74 -4.90
N ILE A 19 -38.40 -1.57 -4.69
CA ILE A 19 -37.77 -0.30 -5.07
C ILE A 19 -36.52 -0.15 -4.19
N PRO A 20 -35.32 0.09 -4.76
CA PRO A 20 -34.12 0.26 -3.97
C PRO A 20 -34.24 1.51 -3.07
N PRO A 21 -33.74 1.45 -1.83
CA PRO A 21 -33.70 2.63 -0.98
C PRO A 21 -32.77 3.70 -1.61
N LYS A 22 -33.05 4.98 -1.33
CA LYS A 22 -32.32 6.11 -1.93
C LYS A 22 -30.80 6.04 -1.70
N TRP A 23 -30.34 5.55 -0.55
CA TRP A 23 -28.91 5.42 -0.28
C TRP A 23 -28.22 4.47 -1.28
N ALA A 24 -28.90 3.41 -1.72
CA ALA A 24 -28.32 2.42 -2.63
C ALA A 24 -28.13 3.01 -4.03
N THR A 25 -29.08 3.81 -4.52
CA THR A 25 -28.93 4.48 -5.82
C THR A 25 -27.82 5.55 -5.76
N ARG A 26 -27.75 6.32 -4.66
CA ARG A 26 -26.67 7.31 -4.45
C ARG A 26 -25.29 6.68 -4.36
N GLN A 27 -25.17 5.51 -3.70
CA GLN A 27 -23.91 4.78 -3.67
C GLN A 27 -23.46 4.35 -5.08
N ARG A 28 -24.38 3.89 -5.94
CA ARG A 28 -24.06 3.56 -7.34
C ARG A 28 -23.67 4.79 -8.17
N GLU A 29 -24.31 5.93 -7.94
CA GLU A 29 -23.94 7.21 -8.56
C GLU A 29 -22.52 7.64 -8.14
N LEU A 30 -22.19 7.51 -6.85
CA LEU A 30 -20.86 7.81 -6.32
C LEU A 30 -19.79 6.89 -6.93
N ILE A 31 -20.03 5.57 -6.96
CA ILE A 31 -19.12 4.60 -7.60
C ILE A 31 -18.93 4.96 -9.09
N SER A 32 -20.01 5.32 -9.79
CA SER A 32 -19.94 5.72 -11.20
C SER A 32 -19.08 6.98 -11.39
N LEU A 33 -19.21 7.97 -10.50
CA LEU A 33 -18.38 9.17 -10.52
C LEU A 33 -16.91 8.84 -10.24
N MET A 34 -16.64 8.10 -9.16
CA MET A 34 -15.28 7.70 -8.77
C MET A 34 -14.57 6.91 -9.87
N ASN A 35 -15.27 6.01 -10.58
CA ASN A 35 -14.73 5.27 -11.72
C ASN A 35 -14.24 6.19 -12.85
N ARG A 36 -14.97 7.27 -13.13
CA ARG A 36 -14.57 8.26 -14.15
C ARG A 36 -13.41 9.12 -13.67
N THR A 37 -13.39 9.48 -12.39
CA THR A 37 -12.36 10.39 -11.85
C THR A 37 -11.05 9.70 -11.52
N ALA A 38 -11.02 8.38 -11.29
CA ALA A 38 -9.80 7.63 -10.98
C ALA A 38 -8.73 7.80 -12.09
N THR A 39 -9.11 7.58 -13.35
CA THR A 39 -8.18 7.77 -14.48
C THR A 39 -7.75 9.23 -14.61
N LEU A 40 -8.67 10.18 -14.47
CA LEU A 40 -8.36 11.61 -14.55
C LEU A 40 -7.37 12.03 -13.44
N PHE A 41 -7.51 11.47 -12.24
CA PHE A 41 -6.61 11.72 -11.13
C PHE A 41 -5.21 11.18 -11.43
N ALA A 42 -5.09 9.90 -11.83
CA ALA A 42 -3.80 9.33 -12.18
C ALA A 42 -3.13 10.12 -13.31
N ASP A 43 -3.82 10.36 -14.43
CA ASP A 43 -3.28 11.13 -15.56
C ASP A 43 -2.81 12.54 -15.16
N ARG A 44 -3.45 13.15 -14.16
CA ARG A 44 -3.08 14.48 -13.66
C ARG A 44 -1.77 14.46 -12.88
N TYR A 45 -1.52 13.43 -12.08
CA TYR A 45 -0.41 13.37 -11.11
C TYR A 45 0.72 12.43 -11.52
N THR A 46 0.50 11.51 -12.45
CA THR A 46 1.52 10.58 -12.95
C THR A 46 1.85 10.86 -14.42
N ARG A 47 3.04 10.39 -14.83
CA ARG A 47 3.45 10.32 -16.24
C ARG A 47 2.83 9.07 -16.87
N SER A 48 3.01 8.92 -18.18
CA SER A 48 2.47 7.76 -18.91
C SER A 48 3.00 6.42 -18.38
N ASP A 49 4.21 6.39 -17.82
CA ASP A 49 4.83 5.21 -17.20
C ASP A 49 4.34 4.93 -15.77
N GLY A 50 3.52 5.80 -15.16
CA GLY A 50 3.06 5.70 -13.77
C GLY A 50 3.95 6.42 -12.76
N THR A 51 5.11 6.93 -13.14
CA THR A 51 5.94 7.70 -12.20
C THR A 51 5.24 9.01 -11.84
N LEU A 52 5.35 9.42 -10.57
CA LEU A 52 4.76 10.67 -10.10
C LEU A 52 5.46 11.87 -10.72
N LYS A 53 4.66 12.84 -11.17
CA LYS A 53 5.09 14.20 -11.54
C LYS A 53 5.53 14.96 -10.28
N TRP A 54 6.66 14.55 -9.74
CA TRP A 54 7.16 14.97 -8.44
C TRP A 54 8.64 15.36 -8.51
N ARG A 55 9.38 15.19 -7.41
CA ARG A 55 10.80 15.55 -7.24
C ARG A 55 11.67 14.80 -8.24
N GLU A 56 12.88 15.29 -8.47
CA GLU A 56 13.91 14.60 -9.27
C GLU A 56 14.91 13.83 -8.40
N SER A 57 15.03 14.21 -7.12
CA SER A 57 15.87 13.57 -6.12
C SER A 57 15.19 13.60 -4.74
N TRP A 58 15.65 12.72 -3.86
CA TRP A 58 15.14 12.60 -2.49
C TRP A 58 16.26 12.75 -1.47
N ILE A 59 15.93 13.30 -0.30
CA ILE A 59 16.84 13.44 0.85
C ILE A 59 16.10 12.98 2.10
N GLY A 60 16.83 12.39 3.05
CA GLY A 60 16.26 11.86 4.29
C GLY A 60 15.39 10.62 4.11
N MET A 61 14.85 10.11 5.23
CA MET A 61 14.07 8.86 5.26
C MET A 61 12.56 9.04 5.01
N ASP A 62 12.05 10.23 5.29
CA ASP A 62 10.62 10.54 5.33
C ASP A 62 10.03 10.83 3.95
N GLY A 63 8.75 10.48 3.78
CA GLY A 63 7.83 10.89 2.72
C GLY A 63 7.67 9.92 1.55
N THR A 64 8.30 8.74 1.64
CA THR A 64 8.14 7.66 0.65
C THR A 64 6.75 7.02 0.71
N ASP A 65 6.23 6.87 1.92
CA ASP A 65 4.87 6.43 2.25
C ASP A 65 3.79 7.21 1.47
N ASN A 66 3.89 8.55 1.44
CA ASN A 66 2.97 9.44 0.75
C ASN A 66 2.77 9.06 -0.72
N GLY A 67 3.84 8.60 -1.39
CA GLY A 67 3.76 8.16 -2.76
C GLY A 67 2.89 6.92 -2.96
N TYR A 68 2.86 6.00 -2.00
CA TYR A 68 1.97 4.83 -2.02
C TYR A 68 0.54 5.19 -1.62
N GLU A 69 0.36 6.09 -0.65
CA GLU A 69 -0.94 6.45 -0.09
C GLU A 69 -1.91 7.08 -1.08
N ILE A 70 -1.42 7.86 -2.05
CA ILE A 70 -2.28 8.48 -3.07
C ILE A 70 -3.07 7.46 -3.91
N PHE A 71 -2.59 6.22 -4.05
CA PHE A 71 -3.23 5.16 -4.82
C PHE A 71 -3.72 4.00 -3.95
N LEU A 72 -3.41 3.98 -2.64
CA LEU A 72 -3.96 3.02 -1.67
C LEU A 72 -5.49 2.84 -1.77
N PRO A 73 -6.31 3.89 -1.99
CA PRO A 73 -7.76 3.73 -2.10
C PRO A 73 -8.23 2.96 -3.34
N TYR A 74 -7.40 2.79 -4.37
CA TYR A 74 -7.79 2.23 -5.66
C TYR A 74 -8.18 0.74 -5.58
N PRO A 75 -7.33 -0.15 -5.03
CA PRO A 75 -7.71 -1.56 -4.88
C PRO A 75 -8.86 -1.74 -3.88
N LEU A 76 -8.93 -0.91 -2.82
CA LEU A 76 -10.09 -0.91 -1.92
C LEU A 76 -11.37 -0.52 -2.66
N PHE A 77 -11.32 0.50 -3.50
CA PHE A 77 -12.47 0.92 -4.29
C PHE A 77 -12.90 -0.17 -5.27
N TYR A 78 -11.97 -0.85 -5.93
CA TYR A 78 -12.26 -2.03 -6.75
C TYR A 78 -13.00 -3.12 -5.94
N LEU A 79 -12.50 -3.47 -4.76
CA LEU A 79 -13.15 -4.45 -3.86
C LEU A 79 -14.58 -4.06 -3.48
N LEU A 80 -14.88 -2.76 -3.42
CA LEU A 80 -16.20 -2.21 -3.12
C LEU A 80 -17.11 -2.05 -4.36
N GLY A 81 -16.68 -2.53 -5.52
CA GLY A 81 -17.44 -2.51 -6.78
C GLY A 81 -17.04 -1.41 -7.77
N GLY A 82 -15.84 -0.86 -7.61
CA GLY A 82 -15.14 -0.08 -8.63
C GLY A 82 -14.81 -0.93 -9.87
N GLY A 83 -14.43 -0.27 -10.96
CA GLY A 83 -14.15 -0.93 -12.25
C GLY A 83 -12.78 -1.60 -12.30
N ASP A 84 -12.66 -2.64 -13.12
CA ASP A 84 -11.41 -3.39 -13.33
C ASP A 84 -10.23 -2.50 -13.76
N HIS A 85 -10.51 -1.43 -14.52
CA HIS A 85 -9.50 -0.47 -14.95
C HIS A 85 -8.85 0.27 -13.77
N VAL A 86 -9.57 0.45 -12.67
CA VAL A 86 -9.03 1.05 -11.44
C VAL A 86 -8.05 0.09 -10.77
N HIS A 87 -8.36 -1.21 -10.74
CA HIS A 87 -7.44 -2.23 -10.21
C HIS A 87 -6.18 -2.35 -11.08
N GLN A 88 -6.32 -2.32 -12.41
CA GLN A 88 -5.18 -2.29 -13.32
C GLN A 88 -4.29 -1.06 -13.09
N LEU A 89 -4.92 0.09 -12.87
CA LEU A 89 -4.22 1.33 -12.55
C LEU A 89 -3.51 1.21 -11.19
N ALA A 90 -4.16 0.66 -10.16
CA ALA A 90 -3.52 0.37 -8.88
C ALA A 90 -2.25 -0.49 -9.05
N GLN A 91 -2.35 -1.61 -9.76
CA GLN A 91 -1.19 -2.48 -9.98
C GLN A 91 -0.05 -1.74 -10.70
N LYS A 92 -0.38 -0.99 -11.76
CA LYS A 92 0.60 -0.17 -12.52
C LYS A 92 1.29 0.84 -11.61
N GLU A 93 0.51 1.60 -10.85
CA GLU A 93 1.04 2.69 -10.02
C GLU A 93 1.90 2.13 -8.88
N TRP A 94 1.52 1.01 -8.25
CA TRP A 94 2.41 0.32 -7.29
C TRP A 94 3.79 0.06 -7.91
N ASP A 95 3.82 -0.59 -9.08
CA ASP A 95 5.08 -0.98 -9.71
C ASP A 95 5.92 0.24 -10.13
N ALA A 96 5.29 1.30 -10.65
CA ALA A 96 5.96 2.53 -11.06
C ALA A 96 6.50 3.34 -9.87
N LEU A 97 5.73 3.42 -8.78
CA LEU A 97 6.16 4.08 -7.55
C LEU A 97 7.33 3.34 -6.91
N THR A 98 7.23 2.01 -6.78
CA THR A 98 8.32 1.19 -6.25
C THR A 98 9.60 1.42 -7.06
N TRP A 99 9.52 1.44 -8.39
CA TRP A 99 10.65 1.76 -9.24
C TRP A 99 11.21 3.18 -9.00
N GLN A 100 10.33 4.19 -8.95
CA GLN A 100 10.72 5.57 -8.75
C GLN A 100 11.41 5.77 -7.40
N PHE A 101 10.86 5.23 -6.31
CA PHE A 101 11.45 5.35 -4.98
C PHE A 101 12.71 4.50 -4.80
N THR A 102 12.87 3.40 -5.56
CA THR A 102 14.16 2.72 -5.65
C THR A 102 15.22 3.62 -6.28
N SER A 103 14.88 4.39 -7.31
CA SER A 103 15.81 5.35 -7.92
C SER A 103 16.22 6.48 -6.97
N TYR A 104 15.37 6.80 -5.98
CA TYR A 104 15.67 7.75 -4.91
C TYR A 104 16.47 7.15 -3.76
N GLY A 105 16.64 5.83 -3.72
CA GLY A 105 17.35 5.13 -2.65
C GLY A 105 16.53 4.93 -1.38
N THR A 106 15.26 5.33 -1.35
CA THR A 106 14.39 5.13 -0.19
C THR A 106 13.69 3.78 -0.18
N VAL A 107 13.61 3.08 -1.32
CA VAL A 107 13.08 1.72 -1.43
C VAL A 107 14.18 0.75 -1.85
N ASP A 108 14.33 -0.34 -1.10
CA ASP A 108 15.23 -1.45 -1.34
C ASP A 108 14.46 -2.78 -1.29
N ARG A 109 14.73 -3.68 -2.25
CA ARG A 109 14.05 -4.98 -2.36
C ARG A 109 12.51 -4.89 -2.37
N GLU A 110 11.97 -3.87 -3.03
CA GLU A 110 10.53 -3.51 -3.13
C GLU A 110 9.89 -2.95 -1.85
N PHE A 111 10.67 -2.68 -0.80
CA PHE A 111 10.18 -2.14 0.46
C PHE A 111 10.99 -0.90 0.87
N VAL A 112 10.37 0.02 1.59
CA VAL A 112 11.05 1.18 2.18
C VAL A 112 12.24 0.71 3.04
N SER A 113 13.40 1.34 2.83
CA SER A 113 14.69 0.97 3.42
C SER A 113 14.63 1.00 4.95
N TYR A 114 14.20 2.14 5.49
CA TYR A 114 13.85 2.31 6.89
C TYR A 114 13.04 3.59 7.06
N PHE A 115 12.03 3.56 7.92
CA PHE A 115 11.22 4.71 8.35
C PHE A 115 10.46 4.31 9.63
N ASP A 116 9.69 5.20 10.24
CA ASP A 116 8.93 4.79 11.42
C ASP A 116 7.85 3.76 11.07
N TRP A 117 7.60 2.86 12.02
CA TRP A 117 6.71 1.72 11.82
C TRP A 117 5.25 2.11 11.50
N PHE A 118 4.82 3.31 11.90
CA PHE A 118 3.45 3.75 11.71
C PHE A 118 3.18 4.09 10.25
N HIS A 119 4.00 4.94 9.63
CA HIS A 119 3.85 5.29 8.21
C HIS A 119 4.10 4.09 7.27
N HIS A 120 4.94 3.13 7.66
CA HIS A 120 5.00 1.83 6.97
C HIS A 120 3.64 1.14 6.95
N SER A 121 2.93 1.13 8.09
CA SER A 121 1.63 0.46 8.20
C SER A 121 0.55 1.13 7.34
N GLU A 122 0.63 2.45 7.18
CA GLU A 122 -0.27 3.21 6.30
C GLU A 122 -0.02 2.84 4.84
N SER A 123 1.22 2.97 4.37
CA SER A 123 1.58 2.69 2.98
C SER A 123 1.39 1.23 2.55
N TYR A 124 1.80 0.25 3.37
CA TYR A 124 1.71 -1.18 2.98
C TYR A 124 0.30 -1.77 3.05
N THR A 125 -0.66 -1.05 3.63
CA THR A 125 -2.07 -1.41 3.47
C THR A 125 -2.47 -1.49 1.99
N TYR A 126 -1.81 -0.72 1.13
CA TYR A 126 -1.94 -0.81 -0.33
C TYR A 126 -1.58 -2.21 -0.85
N LEU A 127 -0.45 -2.79 -0.45
CA LEU A 127 -0.06 -4.16 -0.85
C LEU A 127 -1.10 -5.19 -0.41
N PHE A 128 -1.65 -5.05 0.80
CA PHE A 128 -2.67 -5.97 1.31
C PHE A 128 -3.96 -5.89 0.51
N TYR A 129 -4.39 -4.69 0.11
CA TYR A 129 -5.54 -4.53 -0.76
C TYR A 129 -5.31 -5.06 -2.17
N LEU A 130 -4.11 -4.93 -2.73
CA LEU A 130 -3.76 -5.57 -4.01
C LEU A 130 -3.87 -7.10 -3.91
N GLY A 131 -3.35 -7.69 -2.82
CA GLY A 131 -3.46 -9.13 -2.58
C GLY A 131 -4.90 -9.60 -2.33
N LEU A 132 -5.73 -8.77 -1.69
CA LEU A 132 -7.14 -9.07 -1.49
C LEU A 132 -7.96 -8.93 -2.78
N ALA A 133 -7.61 -7.97 -3.64
CA ALA A 133 -8.25 -7.73 -4.94
C ALA A 133 -7.97 -8.85 -5.95
N ASP A 134 -6.74 -9.37 -5.97
CA ASP A 134 -6.35 -10.52 -6.79
C ASP A 134 -5.44 -11.48 -5.99
N PRO A 135 -6.01 -12.47 -5.29
CA PRO A 135 -5.25 -13.42 -4.49
C PRO A 135 -4.39 -14.38 -5.34
N TYR A 136 -4.60 -14.42 -6.65
CA TYR A 136 -3.83 -15.28 -7.56
C TYR A 136 -2.68 -14.53 -8.24
N HIS A 137 -2.53 -13.22 -8.00
CA HIS A 137 -1.40 -12.45 -8.51
C HIS A 137 -0.08 -12.88 -7.86
N TYR A 138 0.70 -13.68 -8.60
CA TYR A 138 1.91 -14.33 -8.09
C TYR A 138 2.93 -13.36 -7.48
N ILE A 139 3.14 -12.20 -8.11
CA ILE A 139 4.11 -11.20 -7.65
C ILE A 139 3.65 -10.57 -6.33
N ASN A 140 2.36 -10.23 -6.18
CA ASN A 140 1.86 -9.65 -4.94
C ASN A 140 1.89 -10.67 -3.80
N ARG A 141 1.62 -11.95 -4.10
CA ARG A 141 1.83 -13.04 -3.13
C ARG A 141 3.29 -13.12 -2.69
N LYS A 142 4.24 -13.00 -3.62
CA LYS A 142 5.68 -13.01 -3.30
C LYS A 142 6.07 -11.81 -2.45
N ARG A 143 5.58 -10.61 -2.77
CA ARG A 143 5.75 -9.39 -1.96
C ARG A 143 5.22 -9.57 -0.54
N ALA A 144 3.99 -10.07 -0.39
CA ALA A 144 3.41 -10.32 0.93
C ALA A 144 4.24 -11.31 1.78
N LEU A 145 4.78 -12.37 1.16
CA LEU A 145 5.66 -13.32 1.85
C LEU A 145 7.01 -12.71 2.21
N ASN A 146 7.61 -11.92 1.32
CA ASN A 146 8.87 -11.23 1.60
C ASN A 146 8.69 -10.21 2.73
N PHE A 147 7.58 -9.46 2.73
CA PHE A 147 7.22 -8.55 3.81
C PHE A 147 7.10 -9.30 5.14
N ALA A 148 6.34 -10.40 5.16
CA ALA A 148 6.20 -11.22 6.36
C ALA A 148 7.57 -11.72 6.87
N ALA A 149 8.45 -12.18 5.98
CA ALA A 149 9.79 -12.68 6.33
C ALA A 149 10.62 -11.65 7.12
N MET A 150 10.54 -10.36 6.77
CA MET A 150 11.20 -9.27 7.50
C MET A 150 10.73 -9.16 8.97
N TYR A 151 9.48 -9.54 9.26
CA TYR A 151 8.85 -9.34 10.56
C TYR A 151 8.57 -10.63 11.35
N ILE A 152 8.97 -11.79 10.81
CA ILE A 152 8.93 -13.09 11.52
C ILE A 152 10.32 -13.71 11.70
N GLY A 153 11.38 -13.00 11.28
CA GLY A 153 12.77 -13.45 11.46
C GLY A 153 13.29 -14.39 10.38
N GLU A 154 12.62 -14.49 9.22
CA GLU A 154 13.04 -15.33 8.10
C GLU A 154 13.93 -14.57 7.09
N ASP A 155 14.00 -13.23 7.17
CA ASP A 155 14.88 -12.42 6.33
C ASP A 155 16.15 -11.99 7.10
N PRO A 156 17.33 -12.57 6.81
CA PRO A 156 18.58 -12.22 7.48
C PRO A 156 19.09 -10.82 7.10
N LEU A 157 18.61 -10.23 6.00
CA LEU A 157 18.98 -8.87 5.57
C LEU A 157 18.12 -7.79 6.22
N ALA A 158 16.98 -8.17 6.80
CA ALA A 158 16.09 -7.29 7.55
C ALA A 158 15.73 -7.92 8.91
N PRO A 159 16.67 -8.00 9.86
CA PRO A 159 16.45 -8.62 11.17
C PRO A 159 15.63 -7.69 12.08
N ASN A 160 14.41 -7.31 11.67
CA ASN A 160 13.53 -6.38 12.39
C ASN A 160 12.91 -7.03 13.63
N TRP A 161 12.70 -8.35 13.61
CA TRP A 161 12.10 -9.12 14.69
C TRP A 161 13.13 -9.85 15.54
N ASP A 162 13.02 -9.71 16.86
CA ASP A 162 13.70 -10.54 17.85
C ASP A 162 12.72 -11.62 18.35
N ALA A 163 12.99 -12.88 17.99
CA ALA A 163 12.12 -14.00 18.34
C ALA A 163 12.19 -14.42 19.81
N GLU A 164 13.31 -14.15 20.49
CA GLU A 164 13.49 -14.49 21.91
C GLU A 164 12.71 -13.49 22.78
N GLN A 165 12.90 -12.19 22.51
CA GLN A 165 12.24 -11.11 23.23
C GLN A 165 10.83 -10.80 22.70
N LYS A 166 10.45 -11.39 21.57
CA LYS A 166 9.17 -11.15 20.87
C LYS A 166 8.91 -9.67 20.60
N MET A 167 9.92 -8.99 20.07
CA MET A 167 9.87 -7.54 19.87
C MET A 167 10.38 -7.10 18.50
N ILE A 168 9.86 -5.97 18.04
CA ILE A 168 10.46 -5.23 16.93
C ILE A 168 11.66 -4.46 17.50
N ARG A 169 12.83 -4.61 16.88
CA ARG A 169 14.12 -4.16 17.41
C ARG A 169 14.34 -2.64 17.33
N SER A 170 13.58 -1.94 16.50
CA SER A 170 13.59 -0.47 16.44
C SER A 170 12.25 0.08 15.96
N PRO A 171 11.77 1.22 16.50
CA PRO A 171 10.61 1.93 15.96
C PRO A 171 10.85 2.44 14.53
N ILE A 172 12.12 2.57 14.11
CA ILE A 172 12.51 2.88 12.74
C ILE A 172 13.15 1.62 12.14
N ASN A 173 12.49 1.02 11.18
CA ASN A 173 12.86 -0.27 10.62
C ASN A 173 12.44 -0.35 9.16
N GLY A 174 12.80 -1.40 8.43
CA GLY A 174 12.38 -1.58 7.05
C GLY A 174 13.17 -2.69 6.35
N SER A 175 13.32 -2.57 5.03
CA SER A 175 14.05 -3.55 4.22
C SER A 175 15.54 -3.64 4.55
N LYS A 176 16.14 -2.63 5.19
CA LYS A 176 17.54 -2.66 5.63
C LYS A 176 17.70 -3.09 7.09
N GLY A 177 16.62 -3.54 7.72
CA GLY A 177 16.61 -3.93 9.12
C GLY A 177 16.30 -2.78 10.08
N PRO A 178 16.51 -3.00 11.39
CA PRO A 178 16.24 -2.00 12.41
C PRO A 178 17.32 -0.91 12.41
N ALA A 179 16.92 0.35 12.29
CA ALA A 179 17.83 1.48 12.43
C ALA A 179 18.03 1.81 13.91
N THR A 180 19.25 1.66 14.42
CA THR A 180 19.63 2.00 15.80
C THR A 180 20.40 3.32 15.89
N GLU A 181 20.89 3.82 14.76
CA GLU A 181 21.59 5.08 14.63
C GLU A 181 20.96 5.87 13.49
N LEU A 182 20.77 7.17 13.70
CA LEU A 182 20.17 8.09 12.73
C LEU A 182 21.07 9.30 12.56
N THR A 183 21.14 9.80 11.34
CA THR A 183 21.94 10.95 10.96
C THR A 183 21.08 12.22 10.94
N ALA A 184 21.72 13.38 10.88
CA ALA A 184 21.00 14.64 10.66
C ALA A 184 20.24 14.64 9.32
N GLU A 185 20.76 13.94 8.30
CA GLU A 185 20.15 13.84 6.98
C GLU A 185 18.80 13.12 7.03
N ASP A 186 18.69 12.05 7.81
CA ASP A 186 17.44 11.27 7.98
C ASP A 186 16.27 12.18 8.42
N TRP A 187 16.54 13.22 9.21
CA TRP A 187 15.56 14.14 9.76
C TRP A 187 15.29 15.40 8.92
N THR A 188 15.91 15.53 7.74
CA THR A 188 15.90 16.79 6.96
C THR A 188 14.49 17.21 6.52
N ASN A 189 13.57 16.27 6.26
CA ASN A 189 12.20 16.59 5.83
C ASN A 189 11.25 16.91 6.99
N HIS A 190 11.48 16.36 8.18
CA HIS A 190 10.61 16.55 9.35
C HIS A 190 10.73 17.95 9.96
N ARG A 191 11.96 18.48 10.04
CA ARG A 191 12.24 19.63 10.92
C ARG A 191 11.61 20.95 10.47
N PRO A 192 11.68 21.38 9.20
CA PRO A 192 11.14 22.70 8.83
C PRO A 192 9.62 22.72 8.57
N VAL A 193 9.02 21.57 8.20
CA VAL A 193 7.58 21.51 7.85
C VAL A 193 6.70 21.42 9.10
N LEU A 194 7.16 20.72 10.15
CA LEU A 194 6.40 20.50 11.38
C LEU A 194 6.89 21.32 12.58
N ALA A 195 8.00 22.07 12.46
CA ALA A 195 8.53 22.86 13.58
C ALA A 195 7.56 23.92 14.13
N GLU A 196 6.63 24.40 13.29
CA GLU A 196 5.63 25.41 13.70
C GLU A 196 4.26 24.79 14.02
N TYR A 197 4.12 23.47 13.99
CA TYR A 197 2.92 22.83 14.52
C TYR A 197 2.88 23.04 16.03
N LEU A 198 1.85 23.76 16.49
CA LEU A 198 1.54 23.86 17.90
C LEU A 198 1.32 22.45 18.45
N VAL A 199 2.05 22.08 19.49
CA VAL A 199 1.77 20.85 20.25
C VAL A 199 0.31 20.90 20.75
N PRO A 200 -0.41 19.76 20.77
CA PRO A 200 -1.78 19.70 21.27
C PRO A 200 -1.94 20.26 22.69
#